data_AF-A0A2P6TYN9-F1
#
_entry.id   AF-A0A2P6TYN9-F1
#
_cell.length_a   1.000
_cell.length_b   1.000
_cell.length_c   1.000
_cell.angle_alpha   90.00
_cell.angle_beta   90.00
_cell.angle_gamma   90.00
#
_symmetry.space_group_name_H-M   'P 1'
#
loop_
_entity.id
_entity.type
_entity.pdbx_description
1 polymer ?
#
loop_
_entity_poly.entity_id
_entity_poly.type
_entity_poly.pdbx_seq_one_letter_code
_entity_poly.pdbx_strand_id
1 'polypeptide(L)'
;MAWMALAGFPPVLAVQQRRLGASPAAQQPQPFVQHAARLQPRPAQRRAGPVLASAEAAAAPQQSAQPPAATAQQQQEQQQAAAAGQPSIVVHGAQVAVQDMVKHFQTRRGMFKAVNGVDVTMEPGTITALLGPSGSGKTTLLRLIAGLEEPTAGRVLFDGEDVTEYGVQDRDLGFVFQGYALFKHMTVADNITFGPRMRKMDIDCEKRVEELLELTGLQGLGGRFPPQLSGGQRQRVAMARALACNPRLMLLDEPFGALDPIVRKSLRNGLRDIVKRIGVTTVIVTHDQEEAWDIADQVVIFNKGLIEQQGTPEEVGRAPASPFVMNFVGDVNHLPASSQLVRKMSFHTDKPFVMCRPSDITVHTNYESPEAAASAAASVHDKQNMGKVVRYYLRFDDGVDIDFTVPRRQDEEQFDLDVGQRVYVSVPPERMMGFDYSEVDGSAVTA
;
A
#
# COMPACT_ATOMS: atom_id res chain seq x y z
N MET A 1 20.36 33.89 12.44
CA MET A 1 20.25 35.18 13.17
C MET A 1 19.04 35.93 12.63
N ALA A 2 18.10 36.27 13.52
CA ALA A 2 16.84 37.02 13.31
C ALA A 2 15.87 36.34 12.32
N TRP A 3 14.70 35.84 12.69
CA TRP A 3 13.57 36.51 13.34
C TRP A 3 12.65 35.45 13.97
N MET A 4 12.28 35.58 15.26
CA MET A 4 10.99 35.17 15.82
C MET A 4 10.97 35.42 17.34
N ALA A 5 10.53 36.61 17.73
CA ALA A 5 10.05 36.91 19.07
C ALA A 5 8.88 37.87 18.93
N LEU A 6 7.69 37.44 19.37
CA LEU A 6 6.60 38.24 19.96
C LEU A 6 5.26 37.49 19.78
N ALA A 7 4.84 36.80 20.85
CA ALA A 7 3.47 36.77 21.35
C ALA A 7 3.42 35.84 22.56
N GLY A 8 3.53 36.42 23.76
CA GLY A 8 3.22 35.74 25.01
C GLY A 8 1.77 35.99 25.39
N PHE A 9 1.09 34.97 25.93
CA PHE A 9 0.00 35.09 26.92
C PHE A 9 0.01 33.81 27.81
N PRO A 10 -0.51 33.89 29.06
CA PRO A 10 -0.07 33.12 30.23
C PRO A 10 -0.92 31.85 30.52
N PRO A 11 -0.56 31.02 31.53
CA PRO A 11 -1.16 29.70 31.77
C PRO A 11 -2.35 29.76 32.75
N VAL A 12 -3.28 28.81 32.64
CA VAL A 12 -4.28 28.53 33.70
C VAL A 12 -4.25 27.04 34.04
N LEU A 13 -3.97 26.79 35.32
CA LEU A 13 -3.94 25.49 36.00
C LEU A 13 -5.34 25.02 36.40
N ALA A 14 -5.55 23.73 36.19
CA ALA A 14 -6.30 22.74 36.98
C ALA A 14 -7.42 23.20 37.95
N VAL A 15 -8.60 22.58 37.79
CA VAL A 15 -9.41 22.09 38.91
C VAL A 15 -9.97 20.70 38.58
N GLN A 16 -9.74 19.79 39.53
CA GLN A 16 -10.15 18.40 39.59
C GLN A 16 -11.18 18.29 40.72
N GLN A 17 -12.29 17.56 40.53
CA GLN A 17 -12.90 16.60 41.48
C GLN A 17 -14.43 16.39 41.33
N ARG A 18 -14.79 15.11 41.05
CA ARG A 18 -15.81 14.23 41.68
C ARG A 18 -17.22 14.74 42.04
N ARG A 19 -18.25 14.02 41.54
CA ARG A 19 -19.29 13.20 42.25
C ARG A 19 -20.34 12.75 41.21
N LEU A 20 -20.53 11.45 40.91
CA LEU A 20 -21.39 10.43 41.56
C LEU A 20 -22.91 10.75 41.61
N GLY A 21 -23.70 9.86 40.97
CA GLY A 21 -25.17 9.72 41.03
C GLY A 21 -25.87 10.28 39.78
N ALA A 22 -26.86 9.68 39.13
CA ALA A 22 -27.61 8.45 39.31
C ALA A 22 -28.33 8.14 37.96
N SER A 23 -28.79 6.90 37.77
CA SER A 23 -29.64 6.48 36.63
C SER A 23 -30.89 7.35 36.44
N PRO A 24 -31.48 7.30 35.24
CA PRO A 24 -32.76 6.60 35.18
C PRO A 24 -32.88 5.61 34.01
N ALA A 25 -33.77 4.66 34.24
CA ALA A 25 -34.15 3.56 33.38
C ALA A 25 -35.01 3.98 32.17
N ALA A 26 -35.20 2.99 31.30
CA ALA A 26 -36.25 2.83 30.29
C ALA A 26 -36.01 3.49 28.92
N GLN A 27 -35.72 2.67 27.91
CA GLN A 27 -36.76 2.12 27.02
C GLN A 27 -36.12 1.16 26.00
N GLN A 28 -36.62 -0.08 26.01
CA GLN A 28 -36.35 -1.10 24.99
C GLN A 28 -37.11 -0.74 23.71
N PRO A 29 -36.51 -0.79 22.52
CA PRO A 29 -37.28 -0.82 21.27
C PRO A 29 -37.76 -2.26 20.99
N GLN A 30 -39.08 -2.41 20.88
CA GLN A 30 -39.81 -3.59 20.44
C GLN A 30 -39.44 -4.00 18.99
N PRO A 31 -39.56 -5.29 18.64
CA PRO A 31 -39.21 -5.79 17.31
C PRO A 31 -40.25 -5.40 16.26
N PHE A 32 -39.76 -4.91 15.12
CA PHE A 32 -40.57 -4.59 13.94
C PHE A 32 -40.99 -5.90 13.25
N VAL A 33 -42.27 -6.23 13.32
CA VAL A 33 -42.90 -7.35 12.60
C VAL A 33 -43.16 -6.88 11.16
N GLN A 34 -42.48 -7.46 10.18
CA GLN A 34 -42.88 -7.40 8.77
C GLN A 34 -43.39 -8.77 8.31
N HIS A 35 -44.60 -8.76 7.77
CA HIS A 35 -45.30 -9.90 7.21
C HIS A 35 -44.53 -10.53 6.04
N ALA A 36 -44.20 -11.81 6.17
CA ALA A 36 -43.76 -12.67 5.09
C ALA A 36 -44.98 -13.04 4.21
N ALA A 37 -45.07 -12.43 3.02
CA ALA A 37 -45.93 -12.94 1.94
C ALA A 37 -45.18 -14.08 1.23
N ARG A 38 -45.65 -15.31 1.43
CA ARG A 38 -45.24 -16.51 0.69
C ARG A 38 -45.62 -16.35 -0.79
N LEU A 39 -44.64 -16.18 -1.67
CA LEU A 39 -44.79 -16.41 -3.10
C LEU A 39 -44.20 -17.78 -3.44
N GLN A 40 -45.07 -18.71 -3.81
CA GLN A 40 -44.71 -20.03 -4.31
C GLN A 40 -44.17 -19.93 -5.75
N PRO A 41 -43.10 -20.65 -6.12
CA PRO A 41 -42.63 -20.69 -7.50
C PRO A 41 -43.53 -21.60 -8.35
N ARG A 42 -44.10 -21.05 -9.43
CA ARG A 42 -44.76 -21.82 -10.49
C ARG A 42 -43.72 -22.34 -11.51
N PRO A 43 -43.89 -23.56 -12.05
CA PRO A 43 -42.91 -24.19 -12.93
C PRO A 43 -42.97 -23.57 -14.34
N ALA A 44 -41.83 -23.09 -14.84
CA ALA A 44 -41.68 -22.65 -16.23
C ALA A 44 -41.35 -23.85 -17.13
N GLN A 45 -42.18 -24.01 -18.14
CA GLN A 45 -42.16 -25.08 -19.13
C GLN A 45 -40.88 -25.04 -19.99
N ARG A 46 -40.17 -26.17 -20.05
CA ARG A 46 -39.15 -26.45 -21.06
C ARG A 46 -39.81 -26.56 -22.43
N ARG A 47 -39.44 -25.68 -23.37
CA ARG A 47 -39.62 -25.91 -24.81
C ARG A 47 -38.28 -26.29 -25.43
N ALA A 48 -38.21 -27.51 -25.92
CA ALA A 48 -37.14 -28.03 -26.76
C ALA A 48 -37.26 -27.41 -28.17
N GLY A 49 -36.14 -26.91 -28.69
CA GLY A 49 -35.92 -26.60 -30.10
C GLY A 49 -34.89 -27.58 -30.69
N PRO A 50 -34.93 -27.87 -32.00
CA PRO A 50 -34.57 -29.17 -32.54
C PRO A 50 -33.06 -29.36 -32.73
N VAL A 51 -32.68 -30.63 -32.60
CA VAL A 51 -31.42 -31.23 -33.03
C VAL A 51 -31.33 -31.14 -34.56
N LEU A 52 -30.25 -30.55 -35.07
CA LEU A 52 -29.86 -30.70 -36.47
C LEU A 52 -28.56 -31.48 -36.56
N ALA A 53 -28.66 -32.52 -37.39
CA ALA A 53 -27.68 -33.54 -37.64
C ALA A 53 -26.49 -33.02 -38.46
N SER A 54 -25.37 -33.70 -38.21
CA SER A 54 -24.22 -33.96 -39.09
C SER A 54 -24.35 -33.56 -40.56
N ALA A 55 -23.36 -32.81 -41.04
CA ALA A 55 -23.03 -32.70 -42.46
C ALA A 55 -21.51 -32.69 -42.63
N GLU A 56 -21.10 -33.46 -43.63
CA GLU A 56 -19.77 -33.96 -43.93
C GLU A 56 -18.79 -32.89 -44.44
N ALA A 57 -17.50 -33.23 -44.31
CA ALA A 57 -16.39 -32.52 -44.89
C ALA A 57 -16.46 -32.49 -46.43
N ALA A 58 -16.43 -31.29 -47.00
CA ALA A 58 -16.08 -31.06 -48.39
C ALA A 58 -15.18 -29.83 -48.51
N ALA A 59 -13.97 -30.04 -49.03
CA ALA A 59 -12.95 -29.04 -49.27
C ALA A 59 -13.26 -28.22 -50.54
N ALA A 60 -13.14 -26.89 -50.45
CA ALA A 60 -13.05 -25.95 -51.57
C ALA A 60 -12.37 -24.62 -51.11
N PRO A 61 -11.74 -23.85 -52.02
CA PRO A 61 -10.47 -23.17 -51.76
C PRO A 61 -10.59 -21.79 -51.09
N GLN A 62 -9.59 -21.46 -50.27
CA GLN A 62 -9.38 -20.15 -49.67
C GLN A 62 -9.04 -19.10 -50.73
N GLN A 63 -9.94 -18.15 -50.97
CA GLN A 63 -9.61 -16.85 -51.54
C GLN A 63 -9.31 -15.88 -50.40
N SER A 64 -8.07 -15.39 -50.39
CA SER A 64 -7.55 -14.35 -49.52
C SER A 64 -8.29 -13.02 -49.77
N ALA A 65 -9.24 -12.68 -48.90
CA ALA A 65 -9.83 -11.34 -48.84
C ALA A 65 -8.97 -10.47 -47.90
N GLN A 66 -8.23 -9.52 -48.46
CA GLN A 66 -7.58 -8.46 -47.70
C GLN A 66 -8.65 -7.55 -47.05
N PRO A 67 -8.46 -7.08 -45.81
CA PRO A 67 -9.34 -6.08 -45.23
C PRO A 67 -9.22 -4.74 -46.00
N PRO A 68 -10.30 -3.94 -46.10
CA PRO A 68 -10.24 -2.68 -46.82
C PRO A 68 -9.28 -1.71 -46.13
N ALA A 69 -8.45 -1.03 -46.92
CA ALA A 69 -7.54 0.00 -46.47
C ALA A 69 -8.32 1.13 -45.78
N ALA A 70 -7.95 1.46 -44.54
CA ALA A 70 -8.47 2.62 -43.83
C ALA A 70 -8.26 3.89 -44.67
N THR A 71 -9.31 4.69 -44.82
CA THR A 71 -9.29 5.94 -45.58
C THR A 71 -8.25 6.90 -44.98
N ALA A 72 -7.57 7.70 -45.81
CA ALA A 72 -6.53 8.65 -45.36
C ALA A 72 -6.98 9.59 -44.22
N GLN A 73 -8.29 9.88 -44.13
CA GLN A 73 -8.89 10.64 -43.02
C GLN A 73 -8.91 9.86 -41.70
N GLN A 74 -9.18 8.55 -41.71
CA GLN A 74 -9.14 7.69 -40.51
C GLN A 74 -7.69 7.46 -40.04
N GLN A 75 -6.73 7.39 -40.96
CA GLN A 75 -5.30 7.35 -40.61
C GLN A 75 -4.82 8.70 -40.05
N GLN A 76 -5.32 9.84 -40.56
CA GLN A 76 -5.03 11.17 -39.99
C GLN A 76 -5.69 11.38 -38.63
N GLU A 77 -6.93 10.93 -38.40
CA GLU A 77 -7.57 10.99 -37.08
C GLU A 77 -6.90 10.05 -36.07
N GLN A 78 -6.46 8.85 -36.48
CA GLN A 78 -5.67 7.97 -35.62
C GLN A 78 -4.26 8.50 -35.36
N GLN A 79 -3.63 9.17 -36.32
CA GLN A 79 -2.34 9.84 -36.11
C GLN A 79 -2.46 11.11 -35.27
N GLN A 80 -3.56 11.87 -35.38
CA GLN A 80 -3.84 13.03 -34.52
C GLN A 80 -4.24 12.60 -33.10
N ALA A 81 -5.00 11.51 -32.93
CA ALA A 81 -5.29 10.92 -31.62
C ALA A 81 -4.05 10.28 -30.98
N ALA A 82 -3.13 9.72 -31.77
CA ALA A 82 -1.84 9.22 -31.28
C ALA A 82 -0.84 10.35 -30.96
N ALA A 83 -0.91 11.48 -31.67
CA ALA A 83 -0.12 12.68 -31.40
C ALA A 83 -0.66 13.50 -30.21
N ALA A 84 -1.96 13.42 -29.93
CA ALA A 84 -2.60 14.06 -28.77
C ALA A 84 -2.34 13.35 -27.43
N GLY A 85 -1.57 12.26 -27.42
CA GLY A 85 -1.35 11.42 -26.23
C GLY A 85 0.08 11.37 -25.70
N GLN A 86 1.03 12.10 -26.31
CA GLN A 86 2.40 12.15 -25.79
C GLN A 86 2.49 13.20 -24.68
N PRO A 87 2.93 12.85 -23.46
CA PRO A 87 3.10 13.84 -22.42
C PRO A 87 4.16 14.84 -22.86
N SER A 88 3.82 16.12 -22.89
CA SER A 88 4.78 17.21 -23.07
C SER A 88 5.79 17.28 -21.91
N ILE A 89 5.51 16.56 -20.82
CA ILE A 89 6.30 16.49 -19.59
C ILE A 89 6.92 15.10 -19.48
N VAL A 90 8.13 14.95 -20.02
CA VAL A 90 8.99 13.80 -19.77
C VAL A 90 10.16 14.27 -18.92
N VAL A 91 10.38 13.60 -17.80
CA VAL A 91 11.51 13.87 -16.92
C VAL A 91 12.35 12.60 -16.82
N HIS A 92 13.66 12.75 -16.92
CA HIS A 92 14.58 11.67 -16.61
C HIS A 92 14.78 11.62 -15.09
N GLY A 93 14.13 10.63 -14.46
CA GLY A 93 14.32 10.33 -13.04
C GLY A 93 15.79 10.13 -12.70
N ALA A 94 16.19 10.58 -11.51
CA ALA A 94 17.53 10.34 -10.99
C ALA A 94 17.62 8.97 -10.30
N GLN A 95 18.75 8.29 -10.43
CA GLN A 95 19.08 7.20 -9.52
C GLN A 95 19.43 7.81 -8.17
N VAL A 96 18.86 7.31 -7.09
CA VAL A 96 19.18 7.76 -5.73
C VAL A 96 19.87 6.64 -4.99
N ALA A 97 21.10 6.86 -4.56
CA ALA A 97 21.84 5.94 -3.71
C ALA A 97 22.10 6.59 -2.34
N VAL A 98 21.71 5.88 -1.29
CA VAL A 98 22.00 6.24 0.10
C VAL A 98 23.02 5.23 0.60
N GLN A 99 24.14 5.72 1.13
CA GLN A 99 25.28 4.90 1.54
C GLN A 99 25.65 5.15 3.00
N ASP A 100 25.77 4.09 3.80
CA ASP A 100 26.17 4.11 5.21
C ASP A 100 25.44 5.18 6.03
N MET A 101 24.15 5.41 5.75
CA MET A 101 23.44 6.58 6.25
C MET A 101 23.18 6.48 7.75
N VAL A 102 23.59 7.51 8.50
CA VAL A 102 23.43 7.57 9.95
C VAL A 102 22.80 8.90 10.33
N LYS A 103 21.75 8.84 11.15
CA LYS A 103 21.20 10.00 11.84
C LYS A 103 20.85 9.65 13.27
N HIS A 104 21.59 10.26 14.20
CA HIS A 104 21.34 10.15 15.63
C HIS A 104 20.86 11.48 16.18
N PHE A 105 19.90 11.43 17.10
CA PHE A 105 19.39 12.59 17.82
C PHE A 105 19.77 12.50 19.29
N GLN A 106 20.37 13.55 19.82
CA GLN A 106 20.60 13.66 21.25
C GLN A 106 19.29 14.04 21.94
N THR A 107 18.75 13.15 22.77
CA THR A 107 17.54 13.40 23.56
C THR A 107 17.87 13.43 25.05
N ARG A 108 16.92 13.88 25.88
CA ARG A 108 17.06 13.84 27.35
C ARG A 108 17.24 12.43 27.90
N ARG A 109 16.80 11.39 27.17
CA ARG A 109 16.89 9.98 27.54
C ARG A 109 18.15 9.30 26.98
N GLY A 110 19.01 10.06 26.31
CA GLY A 110 20.21 9.54 25.64
C GLY A 110 20.13 9.67 24.12
N MET A 111 21.01 8.94 23.44
CA MET A 111 21.15 8.97 22.00
C MET A 111 20.07 8.12 21.33
N PHE A 112 19.18 8.75 20.55
CA PHE A 112 18.17 8.08 19.75
C PHE A 112 18.70 7.85 18.33
N LYS A 113 18.85 6.59 17.93
CA LYS A 113 19.36 6.21 16.62
C LYS A 113 18.21 6.11 15.61
N ALA A 114 17.88 7.21 14.94
CA ALA A 114 16.75 7.25 14.02
C ALA A 114 17.04 6.53 12.70
N VAL A 115 18.28 6.63 12.20
CA VAL A 115 18.81 5.89 11.05
C VAL A 115 20.23 5.45 11.42
N ASN A 116 20.59 4.18 11.18
CA ASN A 116 21.80 3.60 11.74
C ASN A 116 22.55 2.68 10.76
N GLY A 117 23.20 3.26 9.76
CA GLY A 117 23.99 2.51 8.77
C GLY A 117 23.06 1.89 7.73
N VAL A 118 22.31 2.75 7.04
CA VAL A 118 21.32 2.32 6.05
C VAL A 118 21.85 2.53 4.64
N ASP A 119 21.78 1.47 3.84
CA ASP A 119 22.11 1.46 2.42
C ASP A 119 20.85 1.15 1.60
N VAL A 120 20.50 2.04 0.68
CA VAL A 120 19.37 1.83 -0.22
C VAL A 120 19.63 2.50 -1.56
N THR A 121 19.36 1.76 -2.64
CA THR A 121 19.38 2.28 -4.01
C THR A 121 17.97 2.26 -4.58
N MET A 122 17.59 3.37 -5.18
CA MET A 122 16.29 3.61 -5.80
C MET A 122 16.52 3.87 -7.29
N GLU A 123 15.90 3.06 -8.13
CA GLU A 123 16.16 3.09 -9.57
C GLU A 123 15.40 4.23 -10.26
N PRO A 124 15.99 4.82 -11.32
CA PRO A 124 15.35 5.87 -12.10
C PRO A 124 13.92 5.53 -12.54
N GLY A 125 12.98 6.46 -12.32
CA GLY A 125 11.59 6.33 -12.81
C GLY A 125 10.77 5.24 -12.12
N THR A 126 11.27 4.67 -11.02
CA THR A 126 10.55 3.69 -10.20
C THR A 126 9.92 4.33 -8.97
N ILE A 127 8.97 3.62 -8.36
CA ILE A 127 8.40 3.98 -7.05
C ILE A 127 9.01 3.10 -5.96
N THR A 128 9.75 3.69 -5.03
CA THR A 128 10.24 3.03 -3.83
C THR A 128 9.36 3.40 -2.62
N ALA A 129 8.77 2.40 -1.97
CA ALA A 129 8.00 2.61 -0.73
C ALA A 129 8.83 2.28 0.51
N LEU A 130 8.96 3.25 1.41
CA LEU A 130 9.52 3.07 2.75
C LEU A 130 8.38 2.68 3.70
N LEU A 131 8.50 1.49 4.28
CA LEU A 131 7.52 0.85 5.16
C LEU A 131 8.08 0.59 6.54
N GLY A 132 7.20 0.44 7.52
CA GLY A 132 7.58 0.07 8.88
C GLY A 132 6.76 0.78 9.96
N PRO A 133 6.90 0.39 11.24
CA PRO A 133 6.18 0.98 12.36
C PRO A 133 6.45 2.47 12.55
N SER A 134 5.57 3.15 13.28
CA SER A 134 5.81 4.54 13.71
C SER A 134 7.13 4.66 14.45
N GLY A 135 7.95 5.66 14.10
CA GLY A 135 9.26 5.87 14.71
C GLY A 135 10.39 4.97 14.18
N SER A 136 10.16 4.15 13.14
CA SER A 136 11.20 3.26 12.59
C SER A 136 12.32 3.95 11.79
N GLY A 137 12.21 5.25 11.49
CA GLY A 137 13.24 6.03 10.78
C GLY A 137 12.87 6.48 9.37
N LYS A 138 11.73 6.06 8.81
CA LYS A 138 11.30 6.36 7.42
C LYS A 138 11.29 7.85 7.07
N THR A 139 10.55 8.65 7.84
CA THR A 139 10.46 10.11 7.61
C THR A 139 11.80 10.79 7.84
N THR A 140 12.62 10.30 8.77
CA THR A 140 13.99 10.80 8.96
C THR A 140 14.83 10.53 7.71
N LEU A 141 14.81 9.32 7.16
CA LEU A 141 15.51 9.02 5.91
C LEU A 141 15.01 9.88 4.75
N LEU A 142 13.69 10.04 4.60
CA LEU A 142 13.11 10.89 3.57
C LEU A 142 13.62 12.33 3.66
N ARG A 143 13.74 12.88 4.87
CA ARG A 143 14.26 14.23 5.12
C ARG A 143 15.76 14.36 4.89
N LEU A 144 16.54 13.32 5.17
CA LEU A 144 17.97 13.25 4.85
C LEU A 144 18.20 13.29 3.34
N ILE A 145 17.43 12.51 2.57
CA ILE A 145 17.44 12.53 1.10
C ILE A 145 17.05 13.93 0.59
N ALA A 146 16.05 14.56 1.21
CA ALA A 146 15.59 15.90 0.84
C ALA A 146 16.58 17.03 1.17
N GLY A 147 17.56 16.79 2.05
CA GLY A 147 18.42 17.84 2.60
C GLY A 147 17.73 18.72 3.65
N LEU A 148 16.58 18.27 4.17
CA LEU A 148 15.86 18.94 5.26
C LEU A 148 16.44 18.62 6.64
N GLU A 149 17.24 17.56 6.71
CA GLU A 149 17.95 17.12 7.90
C GLU A 149 19.41 16.83 7.51
N GLU A 150 20.38 17.24 8.32
CA GLU A 150 21.79 16.92 8.09
C GLU A 150 22.11 15.52 8.64
N PRO A 151 22.83 14.66 7.88
CA PRO A 151 23.25 13.36 8.38
C PRO A 151 24.28 13.49 9.49
N THR A 152 24.31 12.50 10.39
CA THR A 152 25.43 12.32 11.34
C THR A 152 26.64 11.71 10.63
N ALA A 153 26.40 10.78 9.69
CA ALA A 153 27.38 10.19 8.79
C ALA A 153 26.68 9.57 7.56
N GLY A 154 27.46 9.16 6.57
CA GLY A 154 26.96 8.58 5.32
C GLY A 154 26.74 9.62 4.24
N ARG A 155 26.26 9.17 3.08
CA ARG A 155 26.14 10.01 1.86
C ARG A 155 24.82 9.78 1.14
N VAL A 156 24.35 10.81 0.45
CA VAL A 156 23.27 10.73 -0.53
C VAL A 156 23.84 11.09 -1.89
N LEU A 157 23.69 10.19 -2.86
CA LEU A 157 24.16 10.37 -4.22
C LEU A 157 22.99 10.38 -5.20
N PHE A 158 22.97 11.37 -6.09
CA PHE A 158 22.05 11.43 -7.23
C PHE A 158 22.84 11.18 -8.52
N ASP A 159 22.55 10.09 -9.22
CA ASP A 159 23.33 9.61 -10.39
C ASP A 159 24.84 9.54 -10.16
N GLY A 160 25.24 9.19 -8.94
CA GLY A 160 26.64 9.11 -8.52
C GLY A 160 27.28 10.44 -8.08
N GLU A 161 26.58 11.57 -8.19
CA GLU A 161 27.01 12.86 -7.62
C GLU A 161 26.61 12.93 -6.14
N ASP A 162 27.59 13.21 -5.26
CA ASP A 162 27.33 13.39 -3.83
C ASP A 162 26.65 14.74 -3.56
N VAL A 163 25.38 14.69 -3.16
CA VAL A 163 24.55 15.86 -2.87
C VAL A 163 24.37 16.09 -1.37
N THR A 164 25.15 15.41 -0.52
CA THR A 164 24.95 15.39 0.94
C THR A 164 25.01 16.78 1.56
N GLU A 165 25.91 17.63 1.09
CA GLU A 165 26.08 19.01 1.58
C GLU A 165 25.21 20.03 0.83
N TYR A 166 24.47 19.60 -0.20
CA TYR A 166 23.67 20.51 -1.03
C TYR A 166 22.43 20.94 -0.25
N GLY A 167 22.09 22.23 -0.36
CA GLY A 167 20.85 22.76 0.18
C GLY A 167 19.63 22.19 -0.55
N VAL A 168 18.48 22.21 0.12
CA VAL A 168 17.21 21.66 -0.42
C VAL A 168 16.88 22.21 -1.82
N GLN A 169 17.11 23.51 -2.04
CA GLN A 169 16.84 24.15 -3.32
C GLN A 169 17.72 23.65 -4.48
N ASP A 170 18.92 23.17 -4.16
CA ASP A 170 19.95 22.77 -5.13
C ASP A 170 19.87 21.28 -5.51
N ARG A 171 18.94 20.54 -4.87
CA ARG A 171 18.73 19.09 -5.10
C ARG A 171 17.66 18.75 -6.14
N ASP A 172 17.07 19.75 -6.80
CA ASP A 172 16.07 19.59 -7.88
C ASP A 172 14.99 18.50 -7.65
N LEU A 173 14.43 18.51 -6.43
CA LEU A 173 13.41 17.58 -5.98
C LEU A 173 12.04 18.25 -5.79
N GLY A 174 10.98 17.45 -5.90
CA GLY A 174 9.62 17.81 -5.53
C GLY A 174 9.26 17.15 -4.20
N PHE A 175 8.85 17.94 -3.20
CA PHE A 175 8.48 17.42 -1.88
C PHE A 175 6.99 17.64 -1.59
N VAL A 176 6.30 16.58 -1.15
CA VAL A 176 4.92 16.65 -0.66
C VAL A 176 4.88 16.27 0.82
N PHE A 177 4.61 17.26 1.66
CA PHE A 177 4.51 17.11 3.11
C PHE A 177 3.20 16.49 3.57
N GLN A 178 3.24 15.87 4.76
CA GLN A 178 2.06 15.47 5.52
C GLN A 178 1.14 16.69 5.73
N GLY A 179 -0.06 16.68 5.15
CA GLY A 179 -1.01 17.81 5.19
C GLY A 179 -0.97 18.78 3.99
N TYR A 180 -0.27 18.44 2.92
CA TYR A 180 -0.27 19.10 1.60
C TYR A 180 0.38 20.50 1.55
N ALA A 181 0.39 21.24 2.66
CA ALA A 181 1.02 22.56 2.82
C ALA A 181 0.69 23.56 1.69
N LEU A 182 -0.56 23.59 1.21
CA LEU A 182 -0.99 24.53 0.18
C LEU A 182 -1.17 25.96 0.75
N PHE A 183 -0.81 26.96 -0.04
CA PHE A 183 -1.03 28.37 0.30
C PHE A 183 -2.51 28.70 0.18
N LYS A 184 -3.19 28.79 1.33
CA LYS A 184 -4.66 28.98 1.41
C LYS A 184 -5.17 30.26 0.75
N HIS A 185 -4.32 31.26 0.64
CA HIS A 185 -4.62 32.59 0.08
C HIS A 185 -4.28 32.71 -1.42
N MET A 186 -3.75 31.66 -2.02
CA MET A 186 -3.42 31.61 -3.45
C MET A 186 -4.40 30.68 -4.18
N THR A 187 -4.65 30.94 -5.46
CA THR A 187 -5.45 30.03 -6.30
C THR A 187 -4.70 28.71 -6.52
N VAL A 188 -5.38 27.71 -7.08
CA VAL A 188 -4.76 26.44 -7.48
C VAL A 188 -3.66 26.69 -8.52
N ALA A 189 -3.94 27.51 -9.54
CA ALA A 189 -2.96 27.88 -10.56
C ALA A 189 -1.74 28.58 -9.96
N ASP A 190 -1.95 29.49 -9.00
CA ASP A 190 -0.85 30.18 -8.30
C ASP A 190 -0.05 29.23 -7.41
N ASN A 191 -0.71 28.29 -6.72
CA ASN A 191 -0.02 27.26 -5.95
C ASN A 191 0.90 26.42 -6.85
N ILE A 192 0.43 26.05 -8.04
CA ILE A 192 1.20 25.24 -9.00
C ILE A 192 2.37 26.04 -9.58
N THR A 193 2.15 27.31 -9.97
CA THR A 193 3.18 28.16 -10.62
C THR A 193 4.14 28.84 -9.66
N PHE A 194 3.89 28.76 -8.35
CA PHE A 194 4.73 29.39 -7.33
C PHE A 194 6.21 29.01 -7.47
N GLY A 195 6.51 27.71 -7.56
CA GLY A 195 7.89 27.19 -7.68
C GLY A 195 8.59 27.69 -8.95
N PRO A 196 8.02 27.48 -10.15
CA PRO A 196 8.60 27.97 -11.40
C PRO A 196 8.84 29.49 -11.42
N ARG A 197 7.89 30.29 -10.90
CA ARG A 197 8.03 31.76 -10.80
C ARG A 197 9.17 32.15 -9.85
N MET A 198 9.26 31.50 -8.69
CA MET A 198 10.31 31.78 -7.70
C MET A 198 11.70 31.44 -8.26
N ARG A 199 11.81 30.33 -9.00
CA ARG A 199 13.05 29.89 -9.66
C ARG A 199 13.35 30.65 -10.97
N LYS A 200 12.45 31.55 -11.40
CA LYS A 200 12.55 32.27 -12.68
C LYS A 200 12.79 31.34 -13.87
N MET A 201 12.09 30.19 -13.88
CA MET A 201 12.19 29.23 -14.97
C MET A 201 11.61 29.83 -16.25
N ASP A 202 12.28 29.61 -17.38
CA ASP A 202 11.79 29.99 -18.70
C ASP A 202 10.77 28.96 -19.20
N ILE A 203 9.58 28.97 -18.59
CA ILE A 203 8.47 28.09 -18.95
C ILE A 203 7.17 28.89 -19.08
N ASP A 204 6.32 28.47 -20.01
CA ASP A 204 4.95 28.95 -20.10
C ASP A 204 4.14 28.43 -18.91
N CYS A 205 3.97 29.29 -17.91
CA CYS A 205 3.25 28.95 -16.67
C CYS A 205 1.77 28.62 -16.90
N GLU A 206 1.12 29.22 -17.88
CA GLU A 206 -0.31 28.97 -18.15
C GLU A 206 -0.48 27.59 -18.76
N LYS A 207 0.30 27.29 -19.81
CA LYS A 207 0.34 25.96 -20.42
C LYS A 207 0.73 24.90 -19.39
N ARG A 208 1.74 25.19 -18.56
CA ARG A 208 2.18 24.27 -17.49
C ARG A 208 1.07 23.96 -16.49
N VAL A 209 0.28 24.95 -16.10
CA VAL A 209 -0.86 24.74 -15.20
C VAL A 209 -1.90 23.86 -15.86
N GLU A 210 -2.26 24.14 -17.11
CA GLU A 210 -3.25 23.37 -17.86
C GLU A 210 -2.84 21.89 -17.96
N GLU A 211 -1.61 21.61 -18.37
CA GLU A 211 -1.05 20.25 -18.45
C GLU A 211 -1.10 19.52 -17.11
N LEU A 212 -0.69 20.18 -16.02
CA LEU A 212 -0.66 19.55 -14.69
C LEU A 212 -2.06 19.35 -14.11
N LEU A 213 -2.99 20.28 -14.38
CA LEU A 213 -4.39 20.09 -14.02
C LEU A 213 -5.01 18.96 -14.81
N GLU A 214 -4.66 18.78 -16.08
CA GLU A 214 -5.10 17.65 -16.89
C GLU A 214 -4.57 16.33 -16.34
N LEU A 215 -3.25 16.24 -16.12
CA LEU A 215 -2.58 15.05 -15.59
C LEU A 215 -3.13 14.64 -14.22
N THR A 216 -3.54 15.60 -13.40
CA THR A 216 -4.10 15.33 -12.07
C THR A 216 -5.63 15.24 -12.05
N GLY A 217 -6.31 15.35 -13.20
CA GLY A 217 -7.76 15.28 -13.29
C GLY A 217 -8.48 16.39 -12.52
N LEU A 218 -7.91 17.61 -12.57
CA LEU A 218 -8.38 18.83 -11.93
C LEU A 218 -8.71 19.93 -12.98
N GLN A 219 -9.02 19.54 -14.22
CA GLN A 219 -9.35 20.47 -15.29
C GLN A 219 -10.44 21.45 -14.85
N GLY A 220 -10.27 22.73 -15.17
CA GLY A 220 -11.23 23.79 -14.81
C GLY A 220 -11.22 24.23 -13.33
N LEU A 221 -10.35 23.65 -12.47
CA LEU A 221 -10.26 24.04 -11.05
C LEU A 221 -9.16 25.07 -10.74
N GLY A 222 -8.41 25.54 -11.75
CA GLY A 222 -7.26 26.45 -11.59
C GLY A 222 -7.57 27.74 -10.82
N GLY A 223 -8.76 28.31 -11.03
CA GLY A 223 -9.19 29.55 -10.36
C GLY A 223 -9.72 29.39 -8.94
N ARG A 224 -9.83 28.15 -8.41
CA ARG A 224 -10.33 27.92 -7.05
C ARG A 224 -9.22 28.12 -6.01
N PHE A 225 -9.62 28.32 -4.76
CA PHE A 225 -8.73 28.36 -3.60
C PHE A 225 -8.74 27.03 -2.84
N PRO A 226 -7.63 26.63 -2.17
CA PRO A 226 -7.55 25.36 -1.45
C PRO A 226 -8.70 25.04 -0.47
N PRO A 227 -9.27 26.02 0.28
CA PRO A 227 -10.43 25.75 1.14
C PRO A 227 -11.70 25.31 0.40
N GLN A 228 -11.80 25.56 -0.90
CA GLN A 228 -12.95 25.20 -1.74
C GLN A 228 -12.84 23.80 -2.37
N LEU A 229 -11.76 23.07 -2.04
CA LEU A 229 -11.45 21.76 -2.60
C LEU A 229 -11.68 20.64 -1.58
N SER A 230 -12.02 19.44 -2.06
CA SER A 230 -12.02 18.23 -1.23
C SER A 230 -10.61 17.83 -0.77
N GLY A 231 -10.51 16.93 0.21
CA GLY A 231 -9.20 16.41 0.67
C GLY A 231 -8.36 15.81 -0.46
N GLY A 232 -8.96 14.93 -1.26
CA GLY A 232 -8.28 14.32 -2.41
C GLY A 232 -7.90 15.35 -3.49
N GLN A 233 -8.75 16.36 -3.75
CA GLN A 233 -8.39 17.43 -4.68
C GLN A 233 -7.20 18.25 -4.18
N ARG A 234 -7.15 18.61 -2.89
CA ARG A 234 -5.98 19.32 -2.32
C ARG A 234 -4.70 18.52 -2.45
N GLN A 235 -4.75 17.21 -2.27
CA GLN A 235 -3.58 16.37 -2.47
C GLN A 235 -3.12 16.37 -3.93
N ARG A 236 -4.05 16.24 -4.88
CA ARG A 236 -3.72 16.31 -6.31
C ARG A 236 -3.10 17.65 -6.70
N VAL A 237 -3.57 18.76 -6.13
CA VAL A 237 -2.92 20.08 -6.30
C VAL A 237 -1.50 20.08 -5.72
N ALA A 238 -1.27 19.48 -4.56
CA ALA A 238 0.08 19.39 -3.97
C ALA A 238 1.04 18.56 -4.83
N MET A 239 0.55 17.46 -5.43
CA MET A 239 1.33 16.67 -6.39
C MET A 239 1.63 17.47 -7.66
N ALA A 240 0.64 18.16 -8.24
CA ALA A 240 0.83 19.06 -9.39
C ALA A 240 1.88 20.14 -9.09
N ARG A 241 1.81 20.77 -7.91
CA ARG A 241 2.80 21.76 -7.47
C ARG A 241 4.20 21.17 -7.37
N ALA A 242 4.35 19.97 -6.79
CA ALA A 242 5.65 19.32 -6.69
C ALA A 242 6.23 19.03 -8.09
N LEU A 243 5.39 18.62 -9.04
CA LEU A 243 5.78 18.36 -10.43
C LEU A 243 6.08 19.64 -11.22
N ALA A 244 5.60 20.81 -10.81
CA ALA A 244 5.65 22.03 -11.60
C ALA A 244 7.06 22.44 -12.03
N CYS A 245 8.07 22.15 -11.21
CA CYS A 245 9.48 22.47 -11.48
C CYS A 245 10.25 21.40 -12.28
N ASN A 246 9.58 20.39 -12.86
CA ASN A 246 10.22 19.24 -13.53
C ASN A 246 11.24 18.51 -12.63
N PRO A 247 10.87 18.10 -11.41
CA PRO A 247 11.80 17.48 -10.49
C PRO A 247 12.27 16.11 -10.99
N ARG A 248 13.54 15.78 -10.76
CA ARG A 248 14.09 14.45 -11.08
C ARG A 248 13.74 13.40 -10.03
N LEU A 249 13.37 13.86 -8.83
CA LEU A 249 13.01 13.05 -7.67
C LEU A 249 11.77 13.64 -6.98
N MET A 250 10.79 12.80 -6.69
CA MET A 250 9.64 13.13 -5.87
C MET A 250 9.68 12.42 -4.53
N LEU A 251 9.47 13.17 -3.45
CA LEU A 251 9.45 12.66 -2.08
C LEU A 251 8.06 12.92 -1.47
N LEU A 252 7.40 11.85 -1.02
CA LEU A 252 6.02 11.87 -0.53
C LEU A 252 5.97 11.35 0.91
N ASP A 253 5.63 12.21 1.87
CA ASP A 253 5.53 11.84 3.29
C ASP A 253 4.06 11.60 3.68
N GLU A 254 3.67 10.31 3.81
CA GLU A 254 2.31 9.86 4.10
C GLU A 254 1.21 10.55 3.27
N PRO A 255 1.29 10.49 1.92
CA PRO A 255 0.39 11.25 1.07
C PRO A 255 -1.08 10.84 1.24
N PHE A 256 -1.36 9.62 1.70
CA PHE A 256 -2.68 8.99 1.69
C PHE A 256 -3.40 8.90 3.05
N GLY A 257 -2.71 9.18 4.15
CA GLY A 257 -3.16 8.79 5.50
C GLY A 257 -4.48 9.41 5.98
N ALA A 258 -4.84 10.60 5.50
CA ALA A 258 -6.03 11.34 5.97
C ALA A 258 -7.29 11.16 5.10
N LEU A 259 -7.33 10.14 4.24
CA LEU A 259 -8.36 9.98 3.21
C LEU A 259 -9.20 8.72 3.39
N ASP A 260 -10.46 8.82 2.95
CA ASP A 260 -11.40 7.71 2.81
C ASP A 260 -10.84 6.60 1.90
N PRO A 261 -11.09 5.30 2.20
CA PRO A 261 -10.53 4.17 1.45
C PRO A 261 -10.80 4.20 -0.07
N ILE A 262 -11.98 4.64 -0.53
CA ILE A 262 -12.32 4.67 -1.96
C ILE A 262 -11.50 5.76 -2.66
N VAL A 263 -11.44 6.95 -2.04
CA VAL A 263 -10.67 8.09 -2.55
C VAL A 263 -9.19 7.75 -2.56
N ARG A 264 -8.71 7.08 -1.51
CA ARG A 264 -7.32 6.62 -1.37
C ARG A 264 -6.92 5.71 -2.52
N LYS A 265 -7.70 4.67 -2.81
CA LYS A 265 -7.42 3.74 -3.92
C LYS A 265 -7.36 4.46 -5.29
N SER A 266 -8.30 5.37 -5.55
CA SER A 266 -8.28 6.15 -6.80
C SER A 266 -7.02 7.01 -6.92
N LEU A 267 -6.58 7.62 -5.81
CA LEU A 267 -5.36 8.44 -5.78
C LEU A 267 -4.08 7.62 -5.94
N ARG A 268 -4.02 6.41 -5.36
CA ARG A 268 -2.91 5.47 -5.55
C ARG A 268 -2.72 5.12 -7.03
N ASN A 269 -3.80 4.73 -7.69
CA ASN A 269 -3.77 4.41 -9.11
C ASN A 269 -3.35 5.63 -9.95
N GLY A 270 -3.94 6.80 -9.67
CA GLY A 270 -3.58 8.03 -10.35
C GLY A 270 -2.11 8.42 -10.16
N LEU A 271 -1.55 8.26 -8.96
CA LEU A 271 -0.13 8.52 -8.70
C LEU A 271 0.76 7.58 -9.52
N ARG A 272 0.48 6.27 -9.51
CA ARG A 272 1.25 5.29 -10.30
C ARG A 272 1.23 5.63 -11.78
N ASP A 273 0.07 6.02 -12.31
CA ASP A 273 -0.07 6.42 -13.71
C ASP A 273 0.72 7.69 -14.04
N ILE A 274 0.67 8.70 -13.16
CA ILE A 274 1.44 9.95 -13.32
C ILE A 274 2.94 9.65 -13.32
N VAL A 275 3.43 8.90 -12.34
CA VAL A 275 4.86 8.57 -12.22
C VAL A 275 5.35 7.80 -13.45
N LYS A 276 4.60 6.77 -13.88
CA LYS A 276 4.95 6.00 -15.08
C LYS A 276 4.93 6.81 -16.36
N ARG A 277 4.01 7.77 -16.49
CA ARG A 277 3.92 8.64 -17.67
C ARG A 277 5.06 9.65 -17.73
N ILE A 278 5.46 10.21 -16.58
CA ILE A 278 6.47 11.27 -16.51
C ILE A 278 7.89 10.70 -16.45
N GLY A 279 8.09 9.53 -15.83
CA GLY A 279 9.40 8.92 -15.62
C GLY A 279 10.16 9.47 -14.39
N VAL A 280 9.47 10.12 -13.46
CA VAL A 280 10.08 10.71 -12.26
C VAL A 280 10.35 9.65 -11.18
N THR A 281 11.56 9.61 -10.63
CA THR A 281 11.87 8.71 -9.51
C THR A 281 11.09 9.15 -8.28
N THR A 282 10.40 8.22 -7.60
CA THR A 282 9.49 8.58 -6.52
C THR A 282 9.74 7.75 -5.27
N VAL A 283 9.89 8.42 -4.12
CA VAL A 283 9.96 7.78 -2.80
C VAL A 283 8.71 8.13 -2.01
N ILE A 284 8.01 7.11 -1.53
CA ILE A 284 6.84 7.27 -0.69
C ILE A 284 7.09 6.69 0.70
N VAL A 285 6.78 7.45 1.74
CA VAL A 285 6.69 6.96 3.12
C VAL A 285 5.24 6.62 3.42
N THR A 286 5.00 5.40 3.88
CA THR A 286 3.69 4.97 4.36
C THR A 286 3.81 3.99 5.52
N HIS A 287 2.75 3.91 6.30
CA HIS A 287 2.56 2.89 7.35
C HIS A 287 1.57 1.79 6.91
N ASP A 288 0.94 1.94 5.74
CA ASP A 288 -0.06 1.02 5.20
C ASP A 288 0.59 0.15 4.11
N GLN A 289 0.52 -1.16 4.30
CA GLN A 289 1.14 -2.13 3.39
C GLN A 289 0.38 -2.26 2.08
N GLU A 290 -0.95 -2.16 2.11
CA GLU A 290 -1.77 -2.20 0.89
C GLU A 290 -1.40 -1.04 -0.03
N GLU A 291 -1.07 0.12 0.55
CA GLU A 291 -0.61 1.26 -0.23
C GLU A 291 0.68 0.95 -1.00
N ALA A 292 1.66 0.37 -0.31
CA ALA A 292 2.92 0.01 -0.93
C ALA A 292 2.74 -1.09 -1.98
N TRP A 293 1.93 -2.12 -1.71
CA TRP A 293 1.79 -3.27 -2.61
C TRP A 293 1.06 -2.88 -3.90
N ASP A 294 0.14 -1.93 -3.83
CA ASP A 294 -0.60 -1.43 -4.99
C ASP A 294 0.27 -0.62 -5.96
N ILE A 295 1.26 0.13 -5.46
CA ILE A 295 1.93 1.16 -6.27
C ILE A 295 3.43 1.02 -6.42
N ALA A 296 4.12 0.40 -5.47
CA ALA A 296 5.58 0.40 -5.42
C ALA A 296 6.15 -0.65 -6.36
N ASP A 297 7.28 -0.31 -6.98
CA ASP A 297 8.09 -1.27 -7.73
C ASP A 297 9.16 -1.90 -6.80
N GLN A 298 9.57 -1.15 -5.77
CA GLN A 298 10.48 -1.60 -4.69
C GLN A 298 9.93 -1.20 -3.33
N VAL A 299 10.09 -2.07 -2.34
CA VAL A 299 9.67 -1.84 -0.95
C VAL A 299 10.86 -1.99 -0.03
N VAL A 300 10.95 -1.13 0.98
CA VAL A 300 12.05 -1.09 1.95
C VAL A 300 11.44 -1.07 3.35
N ILE A 301 11.62 -2.15 4.09
CA ILE A 301 11.03 -2.31 5.42
C ILE A 301 12.03 -1.84 6.48
N PHE A 302 11.62 -0.82 7.23
CA PHE A 302 12.36 -0.23 8.33
C PHE A 302 11.92 -0.76 9.68
N ASN A 303 12.90 -1.03 10.53
CA ASN A 303 12.70 -1.33 11.94
C ASN A 303 13.84 -0.71 12.76
N LYS A 304 13.51 0.02 13.82
CA LYS A 304 14.49 0.55 14.79
C LYS A 304 15.71 1.26 14.13
N GLY A 305 15.48 2.01 13.05
CA GLY A 305 16.51 2.75 12.32
C GLY A 305 17.37 1.93 11.36
N LEU A 306 17.02 0.68 11.12
CA LEU A 306 17.68 -0.25 10.20
C LEU A 306 16.70 -0.68 9.09
N ILE A 307 17.25 -1.15 7.97
CA ILE A 307 16.48 -1.89 6.96
C ILE A 307 16.51 -3.38 7.34
N GLU A 308 15.32 -3.96 7.52
CA GLU A 308 15.15 -5.40 7.77
C GLU A 308 15.16 -6.21 6.48
N GLN A 309 14.49 -5.66 5.46
CA GLN A 309 14.40 -6.28 4.14
C GLN A 309 14.06 -5.24 3.10
N GLN A 310 14.58 -5.44 1.89
CA GLN A 310 14.20 -4.67 0.71
C GLN A 310 14.10 -5.60 -0.50
N GLY A 311 13.22 -5.25 -1.44
CA GLY A 311 12.97 -6.06 -2.64
C GLY A 311 11.69 -5.61 -3.34
N THR A 312 11.20 -6.39 -4.29
CA THR A 312 9.86 -6.17 -4.87
C THR A 312 8.77 -6.54 -3.85
N PRO A 313 7.55 -5.98 -3.96
CA PRO A 313 6.42 -6.40 -3.14
C PRO A 313 6.17 -7.91 -3.16
N GLU A 314 6.37 -8.56 -4.32
CA GLU A 314 6.20 -10.00 -4.47
C GLU A 314 7.27 -10.79 -3.73
N GLU A 315 8.55 -10.41 -3.84
CA GLU A 315 9.65 -11.08 -3.15
C GLU A 315 9.50 -11.00 -1.63
N VAL A 316 9.24 -9.79 -1.11
CA VAL A 316 9.03 -9.56 0.33
C VAL A 316 7.76 -10.23 0.82
N GLY A 317 6.71 -10.19 0.00
CA GLY A 317 5.45 -10.87 0.26
C GLY A 317 5.60 -12.39 0.28
N ARG A 318 6.46 -12.99 -0.55
CA ARG A 318 6.62 -14.45 -0.66
C ARG A 318 7.64 -15.02 0.32
N ALA A 319 8.74 -14.33 0.52
CA ALA A 319 9.89 -14.79 1.29
C ALA A 319 10.35 -13.71 2.30
N PRO A 320 9.64 -13.56 3.43
CA PRO A 320 10.05 -12.65 4.48
C PRO A 320 11.38 -13.09 5.10
N ALA A 321 12.31 -12.16 5.31
CA ALA A 321 13.67 -12.44 5.78
C ALA A 321 13.79 -12.57 7.30
N SER A 322 12.83 -12.03 8.06
CA SER A 322 12.83 -12.08 9.52
C SER A 322 11.41 -12.28 10.09
N PRO A 323 11.28 -12.76 11.35
CA PRO A 323 9.99 -12.87 12.04
C PRO A 323 9.23 -11.54 12.08
N PHE A 324 9.95 -10.44 12.28
CA PHE A 324 9.41 -9.09 12.21
C PHE A 324 8.78 -8.81 10.84
N VAL A 325 9.49 -9.08 9.73
CA VAL A 325 8.95 -8.83 8.39
C VAL A 325 7.75 -9.73 8.10
N MET A 326 7.82 -11.00 8.48
CA MET A 326 6.73 -11.95 8.27
C MET A 326 5.44 -11.51 8.97
N ASN A 327 5.55 -11.08 10.23
CA ASN A 327 4.43 -10.56 11.02
C ASN A 327 4.00 -9.15 10.58
N PHE A 328 4.94 -8.32 10.12
CA PHE A 328 4.62 -6.97 9.67
C PHE A 328 3.79 -7.03 8.38
N VAL A 329 4.20 -7.81 7.37
CA VAL A 329 3.65 -7.78 6.00
C VAL A 329 2.26 -8.41 5.86
N GLY A 330 1.77 -9.18 6.83
CA GLY A 330 0.43 -9.74 6.75
C GLY A 330 0.06 -10.59 7.95
N ASP A 331 -1.15 -11.13 7.90
CA ASP A 331 -1.67 -12.01 8.94
C ASP A 331 -0.81 -13.27 9.07
N VAL A 332 -0.52 -13.64 10.32
CA VAL A 332 0.27 -14.82 10.68
C VAL A 332 -0.41 -15.57 11.82
N ASN A 333 -0.34 -16.89 11.76
CA ASN A 333 -0.70 -17.76 12.86
C ASN A 333 0.52 -17.95 13.75
N HIS A 334 0.34 -17.83 15.07
CA HIS A 334 1.38 -18.10 16.05
C HIS A 334 1.08 -19.42 16.75
N LEU A 335 2.03 -20.35 16.67
CA LEU A 335 1.90 -21.72 17.14
C LEU A 335 3.02 -22.03 18.15
N PRO A 336 2.77 -22.78 19.23
CA PRO A 336 3.84 -23.40 19.98
C PRO A 336 4.64 -24.35 19.09
N ALA A 337 5.97 -24.37 19.20
CA ALA A 337 6.81 -25.31 18.45
C ALA A 337 6.50 -26.78 18.80
N SER A 338 5.90 -27.03 19.97
CA SER A 338 5.43 -28.35 20.40
C SER A 338 4.08 -28.76 19.81
N SER A 339 3.43 -27.92 19.01
CA SER A 339 2.10 -28.20 18.46
C SER A 339 2.09 -29.41 17.52
N GLN A 340 0.94 -30.06 17.44
CA GLN A 340 0.70 -31.22 16.59
C GLN A 340 1.00 -30.91 15.12
N LEU A 341 0.61 -29.73 14.64
CA LEU A 341 0.85 -29.29 13.25
C LEU A 341 2.36 -29.23 12.96
N VAL A 342 3.13 -28.52 13.78
CA VAL A 342 4.59 -28.35 13.59
C VAL A 342 5.30 -29.70 13.60
N ARG A 343 4.96 -30.58 14.56
CA ARG A 343 5.52 -31.93 14.64
C ARG A 343 5.18 -32.77 13.41
N LYS A 344 3.95 -32.67 12.89
CA LYS A 344 3.51 -33.41 11.70
C LYS A 344 4.23 -32.96 10.44
N MET A 345 4.51 -31.66 10.31
CA MET A 345 5.30 -31.12 9.19
C MET A 345 6.80 -31.44 9.30
N SER A 346 7.24 -32.10 10.38
CA SER A 346 8.66 -32.36 10.66
C SER A 346 9.51 -31.08 10.65
N PHE A 347 8.91 -29.95 11.04
CA PHE A 347 9.62 -28.68 11.17
C PHE A 347 10.36 -28.64 12.51
N HIS A 348 11.66 -28.38 12.47
CA HIS A 348 12.52 -28.35 13.65
C HIS A 348 13.02 -26.93 13.87
N THR A 349 12.89 -26.45 15.10
CA THR A 349 13.38 -25.13 15.52
C THR A 349 13.78 -25.18 16.99
N ASP A 350 14.78 -24.39 17.35
CA ASP A 350 15.22 -24.20 18.74
C ASP A 350 14.37 -23.14 19.46
N LYS A 351 13.51 -22.44 18.70
CA LYS A 351 12.64 -21.38 19.18
C LYS A 351 11.34 -21.94 19.79
N PRO A 352 10.76 -21.27 20.80
CA PRO A 352 9.56 -21.75 21.48
C PRO A 352 8.29 -21.65 20.62
N PHE A 353 8.27 -20.76 19.63
CA PHE A 353 7.12 -20.53 18.76
C PHE A 353 7.48 -20.67 17.28
N VAL A 354 6.47 -20.96 16.48
CA VAL A 354 6.51 -21.05 15.02
C VAL A 354 5.40 -20.18 14.46
N MET A 355 5.69 -19.47 13.38
CA MET A 355 4.69 -18.74 12.62
C MET A 355 4.52 -19.32 11.22
N CYS A 356 3.30 -19.29 10.72
CA CYS A 356 2.96 -19.59 9.33
C CYS A 356 1.81 -18.68 8.88
N ARG A 357 1.72 -18.38 7.59
CA ARG A 357 0.64 -17.51 7.09
C ARG A 357 -0.63 -18.31 6.82
N PRO A 358 -1.82 -17.72 7.04
CA PRO A 358 -3.08 -18.33 6.65
C PRO A 358 -3.13 -18.75 5.17
N SER A 359 -2.46 -18.00 4.29
CA SER A 359 -2.39 -18.27 2.84
C SER A 359 -1.46 -19.42 2.45
N ASP A 360 -0.51 -19.80 3.31
CA ASP A 360 0.41 -20.91 3.07
C ASP A 360 -0.16 -22.25 3.59
N ILE A 361 -1.34 -22.23 4.20
CA ILE A 361 -2.05 -23.41 4.69
C ILE A 361 -2.79 -24.09 3.54
N THR A 362 -2.63 -25.41 3.45
CA THR A 362 -3.46 -26.27 2.62
C THR A 362 -4.40 -27.07 3.50
N VAL A 363 -5.69 -27.05 3.17
CA VAL A 363 -6.74 -27.81 3.87
C VAL A 363 -7.28 -28.89 2.95
N HIS A 364 -7.37 -30.11 3.45
CA HIS A 364 -7.98 -31.24 2.77
C HIS A 364 -9.20 -31.74 3.55
N THR A 365 -10.30 -32.01 2.86
CA THR A 365 -11.54 -32.55 3.46
C THR A 365 -11.56 -34.07 3.50
N ASN A 366 -10.86 -34.72 2.56
CA ASN A 366 -10.75 -36.18 2.49
C ASN A 366 -9.34 -36.66 2.86
N TYR A 367 -9.28 -37.72 3.66
CA TYR A 367 -8.03 -38.33 4.14
C TYR A 367 -7.29 -39.17 3.09
N GLU A 368 -7.94 -39.48 1.95
CA GLU A 368 -7.44 -40.46 0.98
C GLU A 368 -6.35 -39.92 0.03
N SER A 369 -5.95 -38.65 0.15
CA SER A 369 -4.82 -38.13 -0.63
C SER A 369 -3.47 -38.52 0.02
N PRO A 370 -2.43 -38.86 -0.76
CA PRO A 370 -1.08 -39.11 -0.24
C PRO A 370 -0.53 -37.92 0.58
N GLU A 371 -0.96 -36.70 0.25
CA GLU A 371 -0.62 -35.46 0.96
C GLU A 371 -1.31 -35.36 2.32
N ALA A 372 -2.53 -35.90 2.47
CA ALA A 372 -3.27 -35.91 3.74
C ALA A 372 -2.61 -36.80 4.82
N ALA A 373 -1.81 -37.79 4.43
CA ALA A 373 -1.03 -38.61 5.37
C ALA A 373 0.04 -37.78 6.11
N ALA A 374 0.53 -36.71 5.46
CA ALA A 374 1.46 -35.75 6.04
C ALA A 374 0.75 -34.57 6.72
N SER A 375 -0.58 -34.59 6.88
CA SER A 375 -1.37 -33.51 7.45
C SER A 375 -1.72 -33.74 8.94
N ALA A 376 -1.99 -32.65 9.66
CA ALA A 376 -2.51 -32.68 11.03
C ALA A 376 -4.04 -32.54 11.03
N ALA A 377 -4.73 -33.34 11.84
CA ALA A 377 -6.18 -33.32 11.94
C ALA A 377 -6.66 -32.13 12.79
N ALA A 378 -7.69 -31.43 12.32
CA ALA A 378 -8.33 -30.32 13.02
C ALA A 378 -9.86 -30.33 12.79
N SER A 379 -10.60 -29.60 13.62
CA SER A 379 -12.03 -29.31 13.41
C SER A 379 -12.23 -27.84 13.10
N VAL A 380 -13.19 -27.56 12.23
CA VAL A 380 -13.70 -26.19 12.07
C VAL A 380 -14.43 -25.80 13.36
N HIS A 381 -13.85 -24.86 14.11
CA HIS A 381 -14.43 -24.35 15.35
C HIS A 381 -15.37 -23.17 15.09
N ASP A 382 -15.03 -22.29 14.14
CA ASP A 382 -15.85 -21.13 13.76
C ASP A 382 -15.65 -20.79 12.27
N LYS A 383 -16.64 -20.14 11.66
CA LYS A 383 -16.66 -19.67 10.26
C LYS A 383 -17.14 -18.23 10.22
N GLN A 384 -16.30 -17.33 9.73
CA GLN A 384 -16.60 -15.90 9.61
C GLN A 384 -16.58 -15.46 8.15
N ASN A 385 -17.68 -14.84 7.71
CA ASN A 385 -17.78 -14.28 6.37
C ASN A 385 -17.37 -12.81 6.39
N MET A 386 -16.24 -12.48 5.75
CA MET A 386 -15.68 -11.13 5.69
C MET A 386 -15.88 -10.52 4.29
N GLY A 387 -17.00 -10.85 3.64
CA GLY A 387 -17.38 -10.30 2.35
C GLY A 387 -16.69 -10.99 1.17
N LYS A 388 -15.44 -10.59 0.86
CA LYS A 388 -14.65 -11.15 -0.24
C LYS A 388 -13.85 -12.39 0.15
N VAL A 389 -13.60 -12.56 1.44
CA VAL A 389 -12.87 -13.68 2.00
C VAL A 389 -13.71 -14.33 3.10
N VAL A 390 -13.49 -15.62 3.30
CA VAL A 390 -14.06 -16.42 4.39
C VAL A 390 -12.89 -16.85 5.27
N ARG A 391 -13.02 -16.59 6.56
CA ARG A 391 -12.04 -16.98 7.58
C ARG A 391 -12.61 -18.15 8.38
N TYR A 392 -11.85 -19.22 8.45
CA TYR A 392 -12.10 -20.40 9.25
C TYR A 392 -11.16 -20.44 10.44
N TYR A 393 -11.69 -20.71 11.61
CA TYR A 393 -10.90 -21.00 12.80
C TYR A 393 -10.83 -22.51 12.97
N LEU A 394 -9.63 -23.07 12.83
CA LEU A 394 -9.40 -24.50 12.90
C LEU A 394 -8.75 -24.84 14.24
N ARG A 395 -9.36 -25.76 14.99
CA ARG A 395 -8.87 -26.26 16.27
C ARG A 395 -8.27 -27.64 16.11
N PHE A 396 -6.99 -27.78 16.45
CA PHE A 396 -6.30 -29.07 16.53
C PHE A 396 -6.65 -29.83 17.81
N ASP A 397 -6.35 -31.13 17.83
CA ASP A 397 -6.70 -32.00 18.97
C ASP A 397 -5.84 -31.72 20.22
N ASP A 398 -4.70 -31.03 20.06
CA ASP A 398 -3.86 -30.52 21.15
C ASP A 398 -4.37 -29.17 21.72
N GLY A 399 -5.50 -28.67 21.21
CA GLY A 399 -6.14 -27.43 21.67
C GLY A 399 -5.57 -26.15 21.05
N VAL A 400 -4.65 -26.26 20.09
CA VAL A 400 -4.12 -25.09 19.36
C VAL A 400 -5.10 -24.67 18.27
N ASP A 401 -5.29 -23.35 18.14
CA ASP A 401 -6.16 -22.75 17.11
C ASP A 401 -5.32 -22.05 16.03
N ILE A 402 -5.76 -22.15 14.78
CA ILE A 402 -5.22 -21.37 13.66
C ILE A 402 -6.32 -20.76 12.80
N ASP A 403 -5.97 -19.67 12.15
CA ASP A 403 -6.80 -19.01 11.15
C ASP A 403 -6.42 -19.52 9.76
N PHE A 404 -7.43 -19.91 8.99
CA PHE A 404 -7.33 -20.23 7.57
C PHE A 404 -8.23 -19.27 6.79
N THR A 405 -7.68 -18.55 5.81
CA THR A 405 -8.45 -17.56 5.05
C THR A 405 -8.42 -17.91 3.57
N VAL A 406 -9.60 -17.95 2.94
CA VAL A 406 -9.76 -18.22 1.51
C VAL A 406 -10.64 -17.16 0.83
N PRO A 407 -10.42 -16.86 -0.46
CA PRO A 407 -11.36 -16.08 -1.24
C PRO A 407 -12.73 -16.75 -1.27
N ARG A 408 -13.80 -15.97 -1.15
CA ARG A 408 -15.18 -16.48 -1.10
C ARG A 408 -15.55 -17.37 -2.29
N ARG A 409 -15.07 -17.02 -3.48
CA ARG A 409 -15.31 -17.84 -4.67
C ARG A 409 -14.69 -19.23 -4.54
N GLN A 410 -13.48 -19.31 -3.99
CA GLN A 410 -12.81 -20.58 -3.75
C GLN A 410 -13.52 -21.36 -2.65
N ASP A 411 -14.02 -20.68 -1.62
CA ASP A 411 -14.84 -21.29 -0.57
C ASP A 411 -16.07 -21.99 -1.16
N GLU A 412 -16.86 -21.27 -1.95
CA GLU A 412 -18.10 -21.77 -2.59
C GLU A 412 -17.84 -22.92 -3.59
N GLU A 413 -16.67 -22.97 -4.22
CA GLU A 413 -16.31 -23.97 -5.23
C GLU A 413 -15.64 -25.22 -4.64
N GLN A 414 -14.86 -25.09 -3.56
CA GLN A 414 -13.92 -26.15 -3.10
C GLN A 414 -14.07 -26.57 -1.63
N PHE A 415 -14.46 -25.65 -0.74
CA PHE A 415 -14.36 -25.88 0.70
C PHE A 415 -15.72 -26.00 1.36
N ASP A 416 -16.53 -24.93 1.30
CA ASP A 416 -17.81 -24.74 1.98
C ASP A 416 -17.95 -25.55 3.29
N LEU A 417 -16.99 -25.33 4.20
CA LEU A 417 -16.86 -26.18 5.38
C LEU A 417 -17.92 -25.84 6.44
N ASP A 418 -18.44 -26.86 7.09
CA ASP A 418 -19.38 -26.74 8.20
C ASP A 418 -18.65 -26.65 9.55
N VAL A 419 -19.22 -25.88 10.49
CA VAL A 419 -18.72 -25.84 11.88
C VAL A 419 -18.87 -27.23 12.50
N GLY A 420 -17.79 -27.74 13.08
CA GLY A 420 -17.66 -29.09 13.63
C GLY A 420 -17.10 -30.12 12.65
N GLN A 421 -16.98 -29.80 11.35
CA GLN A 421 -16.41 -30.70 10.35
C GLN A 421 -14.93 -30.97 10.63
N ARG A 422 -14.49 -32.22 10.41
CA ARG A 422 -13.08 -32.59 10.48
C ARG A 422 -12.37 -32.35 9.16
N VAL A 423 -11.17 -31.80 9.27
CA VAL A 423 -10.30 -31.42 8.16
C VAL A 423 -8.85 -31.79 8.47
N TYR A 424 -8.04 -31.87 7.42
CA TYR A 424 -6.62 -32.21 7.51
C TYR A 424 -5.81 -31.04 6.97
N VAL A 425 -4.93 -30.50 7.80
CA VAL A 425 -4.18 -29.27 7.55
C VAL A 425 -2.72 -29.60 7.33
N SER A 426 -2.15 -29.07 6.25
CA SER A 426 -0.70 -29.12 5.98
C SER A 426 -0.18 -27.71 5.67
N VAL A 427 1.10 -27.50 5.98
CA VAL A 427 1.83 -26.27 5.69
C VAL A 427 3.24 -26.67 5.28
N PRO A 428 3.74 -26.22 4.11
CA PRO A 428 5.11 -26.54 3.71
C PRO A 428 6.13 -26.05 4.75
N PRO A 429 7.10 -26.88 5.19
CA PRO A 429 8.09 -26.48 6.20
C PRO A 429 8.89 -25.22 5.83
N GLU A 430 9.15 -24.99 4.54
CA GLU A 430 9.81 -23.79 4.02
C GLU A 430 8.99 -22.50 4.15
N ARG A 431 7.69 -22.63 4.48
CA ARG A 431 6.78 -21.50 4.78
C ARG A 431 6.54 -21.31 6.28
N MET A 432 7.23 -22.08 7.11
CA MET A 432 7.25 -21.91 8.56
C MET A 432 8.50 -21.16 9.00
N MET A 433 8.36 -20.37 10.06
CA MET A 433 9.50 -19.67 10.66
C MET A 433 9.44 -19.79 12.19
N GLY A 434 10.52 -20.25 12.80
CA GLY A 434 10.67 -20.24 14.26
C GLY A 434 10.98 -18.84 14.78
N PHE A 435 10.42 -18.45 15.93
CA PHE A 435 10.64 -17.10 16.48
C PHE A 435 10.50 -17.01 18.01
N ASP A 436 11.07 -15.95 18.57
CA ASP A 436 10.77 -15.40 19.89
C ASP A 436 9.95 -14.11 19.78
N TYR A 437 9.06 -13.85 20.73
CA TYR A 437 8.24 -12.62 20.71
C TYR A 437 9.07 -11.32 20.69
N SER A 438 10.29 -11.33 21.24
CA SER A 438 11.21 -10.19 21.16
C SER A 438 11.66 -9.85 19.73
N GLU A 439 11.60 -10.81 18.82
CA GLU A 439 11.96 -10.65 17.40
C GLU A 439 10.80 -10.12 16.56
N VAL A 440 9.57 -10.15 17.09
CA VAL A 440 8.35 -9.72 16.39
C VAL A 440 7.95 -8.29 16.77
N ASP A 441 8.22 -7.88 18.01
CA ASP A 441 7.89 -6.54 18.49
C ASP A 441 8.85 -5.47 17.94
N GLY A 442 8.35 -4.72 16.96
CA GLY A 442 8.94 -3.44 16.52
C GLY A 442 8.83 -2.33 17.59
N SER A 443 8.04 -2.53 18.66
CA SER A 443 7.72 -1.51 19.68
C SER A 443 8.32 -1.74 21.07
N ALA A 444 9.01 -2.85 21.33
CA ALA A 444 9.68 -3.06 22.61
C ALA A 444 11.11 -2.47 22.58
N VAL A 445 11.25 -1.20 23.00
CA VAL A 445 12.10 -0.66 24.09
C VAL A 445 11.95 0.87 24.06
N THR A 446 10.85 1.39 24.61
CA THR A 446 10.89 2.68 25.33
C THR A 446 10.81 2.35 26.81
N ALA A 447 11.98 2.09 27.40
CA ALA A 447 12.23 2.31 28.82
C ALA A 447 13.20 3.48 28.94
#